data_AF-A0AA51R5R5-F1
#
_entry.id   AF-A0AA51R5R5-F1
#
_cell.length_a   1.000
_cell.length_b   1.000
_cell.length_c   1.000
_cell.angle_alpha   90.00
_cell.angle_beta   90.00
_cell.angle_gamma   90.00
#
_symmetry.space_group_name_H-M   'P 1'
#
loop_
_entity.id
_entity.type
_entity.pdbx_description
1 polymer ?
#
loop_
_entity_poly.entity_id
_entity_poly.type
_entity_poly.pdbx_seq_one_letter_code
_entity_poly.pdbx_strand_id
1 'polypeptide(L)' 'MIYVFVVFIIIALRDLKGLIKSNRKKEFKVTLSMMIIAFILSTLYALDYRIPSPMVALDKFVSDVLGLGY' A
#
# COMPACT_ATOMS: atom_id res chain seq x y z
N MET A 1 -17.17 -2.18 -0.65
CA MET A 1 -16.48 -1.12 -1.44
C MET A 1 -16.63 0.29 -0.85
N ILE A 2 -17.84 0.83 -0.64
CA ILE A 2 -18.04 2.23 -0.17
C ILE A 2 -17.28 2.54 1.13
N TYR A 3 -17.21 1.60 2.07
CA TYR A 3 -16.48 1.75 3.33
C TYR A 3 -14.97 1.95 3.13
N VAL A 4 -14.36 1.35 2.09
CA VAL A 4 -12.94 1.53 1.78
C VAL A 4 -12.66 2.98 1.43
N PHE A 5 -13.50 3.59 0.57
CA PHE A 5 -13.38 5.00 0.23
C PHE A 5 -13.53 5.91 1.45
N VAL A 6 -14.53 5.66 2.30
CA VAL A 6 -14.77 6.46 3.51
C VAL A 6 -13.56 6.43 4.44
N VAL A 7 -13.00 5.23 4.69
CA VAL A 7 -11.81 5.08 5.55
C VAL A 7 -10.60 5.80 4.97
N PHE A 8 -10.34 5.65 3.66
CA PHE A 8 -9.22 6.33 3.01
C PHE A 8 -9.37 7.85 2.98
N ILE A 9 -10.58 8.39 2.83
CA ILE A 9 -10.84 9.83 2.92
C ILE A 9 -10.50 10.34 4.34
N ILE A 10 -10.90 9.63 5.38
CA ILE A 10 -10.60 10.01 6.77
C ILE A 10 -9.09 10.00 7.02
N ILE A 11 -8.39 8.95 6.59
CA ILE A 11 -6.93 8.83 6.71
C ILE A 11 -6.24 9.98 5.96
N ALA A 12 -6.64 10.22 4.70
CA ALA A 12 -6.11 11.28 3.87
C ALA A 12 -6.25 12.65 4.53
N LEU A 13 -7.43 12.97 5.08
CA LEU A 13 -7.68 14.24 5.75
C LEU A 13 -6.86 14.41 7.04
N ARG A 14 -6.56 13.32 7.75
CA ARG A 14 -5.74 13.36 8.97
C ARG A 14 -4.26 13.51 8.64
N ASP A 15 -3.74 12.67 7.76
CA ASP A 15 -2.31 12.57 7.49
C ASP A 15 -1.83 13.66 6.53
N LEU A 16 -2.51 13.86 5.40
CA LEU A 16 -2.08 14.87 4.40
C LEU A 16 -2.18 16.28 4.98
N LYS A 17 -3.19 16.57 5.82
CA LYS A 17 -3.35 17.89 6.45
C LYS A 17 -2.18 18.23 7.38
N GLY A 18 -1.67 17.23 8.12
CA GLY A 18 -0.47 17.40 8.95
C GLY A 18 0.78 17.68 8.13
N LEU A 19 0.98 16.95 7.03
CA LEU A 19 2.15 17.09 6.17
C LEU A 19 2.14 18.38 5.32
N ILE A 20 0.96 18.83 4.89
CA ILE A 20 0.81 20.13 4.21
C ILE A 20 1.19 21.27 5.17
N LYS A 21 0.72 21.20 6.43
CA LYS A 21 1.00 22.23 7.44
C LYS A 21 2.48 22.30 7.83
N SER A 22 3.22 21.18 7.73
CA SER A 22 4.66 21.12 8.03
C SER A 22 5.58 21.42 6.84
N ASN A 23 5.03 21.72 5.65
CA ASN A 23 5.75 22.00 4.39
C ASN A 23 6.75 20.89 3.98
N ARG A 24 6.55 19.65 4.46
CA ARG A 24 7.45 18.53 4.18
C ARG A 24 7.08 17.83 2.87
N LYS A 25 7.44 18.46 1.75
CA LYS A 25 7.08 18.02 0.39
C LYS A 25 7.61 16.61 0.03
N LYS A 26 8.77 16.19 0.56
CA LYS A 26 9.29 14.83 0.33
C LYS A 26 8.45 13.77 1.03
N GLU A 27 8.19 13.95 2.33
CA GLU A 27 7.36 13.05 3.11
C GLU A 27 5.95 12.96 2.52
N PHE A 28 5.40 14.10 2.06
CA PHE A 28 4.08 14.14 1.44
C PHE A 28 3.99 13.23 0.21
N LYS A 29 5.00 13.25 -0.67
CA LYS A 29 5.02 12.39 -1.87
C LYS A 29 5.08 10.91 -1.50
N VAL A 30 5.87 10.54 -0.49
CA VAL A 30 6.01 9.14 -0.05
C VAL A 30 4.73 8.65 0.63
N THR A 31 4.15 9.44 1.52
CA THR A 31 2.87 9.11 2.17
C THR A 31 1.77 8.97 1.13
N LEU A 32 1.70 9.88 0.15
CA LEU A 32 0.71 9.81 -0.91
C LEU A 32 0.88 8.57 -1.78
N SER A 33 2.10 8.21 -2.17
CA SER A 33 2.34 7.01 -2.98
C SER A 33 1.98 5.73 -2.22
N MET A 34 2.36 5.62 -0.94
CA MET A 34 1.94 4.51 -0.09
C MET A 34 0.42 4.43 0.06
N MET A 35 -0.25 5.57 0.24
CA MET A 35 -1.70 5.62 0.38
C MET A 35 -2.42 5.15 -0.89
N ILE A 36 -1.90 5.52 -2.07
CA ILE A 36 -2.42 5.03 -3.36
C ILE A 36 -2.27 3.51 -3.47
N ILE A 37 -1.10 2.97 -3.14
CA ILE A 37 -0.84 1.52 -3.18
C ILE A 37 -1.78 0.78 -2.22
N ALA A 38 -1.90 1.25 -0.98
CA ALA A 38 -2.78 0.67 0.02
C ALA A 38 -4.26 0.73 -0.41
N PHE A 39 -4.67 1.81 -1.07
CA PHE A 39 -6.03 1.97 -1.60
C PHE A 39 -6.32 0.96 -2.71
N ILE A 40 -5.40 0.79 -3.66
CA ILE A 40 -5.53 -0.19 -4.75
C ILE A 40 -5.63 -1.60 -4.17
N LEU A 41 -4.73 -1.98 -3.26
CA LEU A 41 -4.74 -3.30 -2.62
C LEU A 41 -6.03 -3.55 -1.84
N SER A 42 -6.48 -2.57 -1.05
CA SER A 42 -7.73 -2.67 -0.29
C SER A 42 -8.95 -2.78 -1.20
N THR A 43 -8.93 -2.10 -2.34
CA THR A 43 -10.01 -2.14 -3.33
C THR A 43 -10.05 -3.50 -4.03
N LEU A 44 -8.90 -4.01 -4.48
CA LEU A 44 -8.78 -5.35 -5.06
C LEU A 44 -9.27 -6.42 -4.07
N TYR A 45 -8.86 -6.31 -2.80
CA TYR A 45 -9.32 -7.21 -1.75
C TYR A 45 -10.85 -7.13 -1.55
N ALA A 46 -11.42 -5.91 -1.50
CA ALA A 46 -12.85 -5.70 -1.33
C ALA A 46 -13.70 -6.09 -2.55
N LEU A 47 -13.07 -6.36 -3.70
CA LEU A 47 -13.69 -6.90 -4.92
C LEU A 47 -13.53 -8.42 -5.00
N ASP A 48 -13.10 -9.08 -3.92
CA ASP A 48 -12.78 -10.51 -3.86
C ASP A 48 -11.73 -10.94 -4.91
N TYR A 49 -10.89 -10.00 -5.36
CA TYR A 49 -9.78 -10.34 -6.24
C TYR A 49 -8.73 -11.12 -5.44
N ARG A 50 -8.34 -12.29 -5.96
CA ARG A 50 -7.24 -13.07 -5.37
C ARG A 50 -5.93 -12.36 -5.62
N ILE A 51 -5.49 -11.59 -4.62
CA ILE A 51 -4.16 -11.00 -4.61
C ILE A 51 -3.17 -12.13 -4.31
N PRO A 52 -2.27 -12.50 -5.25
CA PRO A 52 -1.29 -13.55 -5.01
C PRO A 52 -0.40 -13.17 -3.83
N SER A 53 -0.07 -14.14 -2.98
CA SER A 53 0.70 -13.82 -1.78
C SER A 53 2.11 -13.36 -2.19
N PRO A 54 2.61 -12.24 -1.62
CA PRO A 54 3.99 -11.80 -1.86
C PRO A 54 5.01 -12.86 -1.46
N MET A 55 4.66 -13.76 -0.54
CA MET A 55 5.51 -14.88 -0.13
C MET A 55 5.87 -15.78 -1.31
N VAL A 56 4.97 -16.03 -2.27
CA VAL A 56 5.29 -16.85 -3.44
C VAL A 56 6.36 -16.17 -4.32
N ALA A 57 6.27 -14.85 -4.47
CA ALA A 57 7.26 -14.09 -5.22
C ALA A 57 8.61 -14.02 -4.47
N LEU A 58 8.57 -13.88 -3.15
CA LEU A 58 9.76 -13.84 -2.30
C LEU A 58 10.45 -15.20 -2.27
N ASP A 59 9.69 -16.29 -2.14
CA ASP A 59 10.20 -17.66 -2.14
C ASP A 59 10.94 -17.99 -3.44
N LYS A 60 10.35 -17.62 -4.59
CA LYS A 60 11.03 -17.70 -5.90
C LYS A 60 12.30 -16.86 -5.93
N PHE A 61 12.28 -15.63 -5.42
CA PHE A 61 13.48 -14.79 -5.41
C PHE A 61 14.59 -15.40 -4.53
N VAL A 62 14.25 -15.91 -3.36
CA VAL A 62 15.21 -16.53 -2.44
C VAL A 62 15.77 -17.84 -3.03
N SER A 63 14.91 -18.67 -3.63
CA SER A 63 15.34 -19.88 -4.33
C SER A 63 16.22 -19.57 -5.55
N ASP A 64 15.75 -18.70 -6.45
CA ASP A 64 16.37 -18.51 -7.77
C ASP A 64 17.59 -17.59 -7.73
N VAL A 65 17.63 -16.60 -6.83
CA VAL A 65 18.71 -15.60 -6.75
C VAL A 65 19.70 -15.90 -5.63
N LEU A 66 19.21 -16.34 -4.47
CA LEU A 66 20.07 -16.63 -3.31
C LEU A 66 20.47 -18.11 -3.25
N GLY A 67 19.82 -19.00 -4.01
CA GLY A 67 20.10 -20.44 -3.98
C GLY A 67 19.77 -21.08 -2.63
N LEU A 68 18.99 -20.39 -1.79
CA LEU A 68 18.62 -20.81 -0.44
C LEU A 68 17.20 -21.38 -0.49
N GLY A 69 17.04 -22.53 -1.12
CA GLY A 69 15.80 -23.33 -1.08
C GLY A 69 16.01 -24.59 -0.24
N TYR A 70 14.98 -25.02 0.49
CA TYR A 70 14.92 -26.36 1.09
C TYR A 70 14.30 -27.34 0.11
#